data_AF-A0A423X4F4-F1
#
_entry.id   AF-A0A423X4F4-F1
#
_cell.length_a   1.000
_cell.length_b   1.000
_cell.length_c   1.000
_cell.angle_alpha   90.00
_cell.angle_beta   90.00
_cell.angle_gamma   90.00
#
_symmetry.space_group_name_H-M   'P 1'
#
loop_
_entity.id
_entity.type
_entity.pdbx_description
1 polymer ?
#
loop_
_entity_poly.entity_id
_entity_poly.type
_entity_poly.pdbx_seq_one_letter_code
_entity_poly.pdbx_strand_id
1 'polypeptide(L)'
;MHDHTTHYLPASKPAPHRVWQDGDIAFLKTCDAFSPKDYNDLIASGYIHEKATCHPVIILKAQSGRAIITPVTAFSSSAENNFLPPWQQFYHRHKSTDDFRAFAGTKRPNNKHAPLRLADSRMQMPKPRASWVYIRHFWTVPVAVLGRFNKAPGLLQVSRESVAELRRDIKQRCDGQLRDALDRLGAAPGATPEALAPAPGHASSARVAATRGPAPEDTRPVTCSHHAPVVAARAQQATVTATVSYSRVVAGTASGGAVGGHCEAKRKGGKPGCVPRA
;
A
#
# COMPACT_ATOMS: atom_id res chain seq x y z
N MET A 1 -17.16 -27.04 50.56
CA MET A 1 -17.88 -26.23 49.56
C MET A 1 -17.01 -25.00 49.31
N HIS A 2 -16.40 -24.90 48.13
CA HIS A 2 -15.55 -23.77 47.78
C HIS A 2 -16.23 -23.01 46.65
N ASP A 3 -16.68 -21.79 46.96
CA ASP A 3 -17.29 -20.89 46.00
C ASP A 3 -16.23 -20.36 45.04
N HIS A 4 -16.33 -20.76 43.78
CA HIS A 4 -15.58 -20.17 42.69
C HIS A 4 -16.28 -18.87 42.24
N THR A 5 -15.91 -17.75 42.85
CA THR A 5 -16.33 -16.42 42.40
C THR A 5 -15.61 -16.06 41.10
N THR A 6 -16.27 -16.30 39.97
CA THR A 6 -15.81 -15.87 38.64
C THR A 6 -15.86 -14.34 38.55
N HIS A 7 -14.70 -13.69 38.67
CA HIS A 7 -14.58 -12.26 38.42
C HIS A 7 -14.79 -11.98 36.92
N TYR A 8 -16.01 -11.60 36.55
CA TYR A 8 -16.31 -11.02 35.24
C TYR A 8 -15.63 -9.65 35.13
N LEU A 9 -14.56 -9.58 34.34
CA LEU A 9 -13.98 -8.30 33.94
C LEU A 9 -15.00 -7.56 33.06
N PRO A 10 -15.37 -6.31 33.39
CA PRO A 10 -16.33 -5.55 32.61
C PRO A 10 -15.82 -5.33 31.18
N ALA A 11 -16.71 -5.54 30.21
CA ALA A 11 -16.45 -5.31 28.80
C ALA A 11 -15.83 -3.92 28.60
N SER A 12 -14.59 -3.87 28.11
CA SER A 12 -13.89 -2.64 27.81
C SER A 12 -14.73 -1.80 26.85
N LYS A 13 -15.05 -0.56 27.23
CA LYS A 13 -15.77 0.40 26.39
C LYS A 13 -15.16 0.42 24.98
N PRO A 14 -15.96 0.35 23.91
CA PRO A 14 -15.45 0.42 22.56
C PRO A 14 -14.66 1.72 22.40
N ALA A 15 -13.40 1.60 22.00
CA ALA A 15 -12.55 2.75 21.77
C ALA A 15 -13.25 3.68 20.76
N PRO A 16 -13.27 5.00 20.98
CA PRO A 16 -13.95 5.94 20.09
C PRO A 16 -13.49 5.74 18.65
N HIS A 17 -14.46 5.70 17.73
CA HIS A 17 -14.19 5.58 16.30
C HIS A 17 -13.27 6.72 15.88
N ARG A 18 -12.07 6.34 15.45
CA ARG A 18 -11.07 7.29 15.01
C ARG A 18 -11.51 7.95 13.72
N VAL A 19 -11.54 9.28 13.71
CA VAL A 19 -11.73 10.06 12.49
C VAL A 19 -10.38 10.18 11.78
N TRP A 20 -10.28 9.54 10.62
CA TRP A 20 -9.11 9.60 9.77
C TRP A 20 -8.98 10.96 9.08
N GLN A 21 -7.75 11.46 8.99
CA GLN A 21 -7.44 12.75 8.37
C GLN A 21 -6.55 12.61 7.15
N ASP A 22 -6.54 13.64 6.31
CA ASP A 22 -5.62 13.78 5.20
C ASP A 22 -4.17 13.69 5.72
N GLY A 23 -3.37 12.82 5.10
CA GLY A 23 -1.97 12.57 5.44
C GLY A 23 -1.74 11.52 6.53
N ASP A 24 -2.78 11.05 7.24
CA ASP A 24 -2.61 9.97 8.21
C ASP A 24 -2.04 8.71 7.53
N ILE A 25 -1.13 8.02 8.23
CA ILE A 25 -0.67 6.69 7.83
C ILE A 25 -1.48 5.66 8.62
N ALA A 26 -2.41 5.01 7.91
CA ALA A 26 -3.21 3.91 8.41
C ALA A 26 -2.56 2.56 8.04
N PHE A 27 -3.16 1.47 8.52
CA PHE A 27 -2.87 0.11 8.08
C PHE A 27 -4.07 -0.42 7.32
N LEU A 28 -3.89 -0.85 6.06
CA LEU A 28 -4.94 -1.58 5.36
C LEU A 28 -5.02 -2.98 5.98
N LYS A 29 -6.16 -3.31 6.62
CA LYS A 29 -6.33 -4.60 7.29
C LYS A 29 -6.15 -5.76 6.32
N THR A 30 -5.90 -6.96 6.86
CA THR A 30 -5.97 -8.21 6.08
C THR A 30 -7.37 -8.35 5.46
N CYS A 31 -7.47 -8.95 4.28
CA CYS A 31 -8.75 -9.19 3.62
C CYS A 31 -9.71 -10.03 4.48
N ASP A 32 -9.19 -10.92 5.33
CA ASP A 32 -10.01 -11.75 6.24
C ASP A 32 -10.71 -10.95 7.34
N ALA A 33 -10.26 -9.70 7.57
CA ALA A 33 -10.88 -8.80 8.53
C ALA A 33 -11.89 -7.83 7.87
N PHE A 34 -12.14 -7.98 6.57
CA PHE A 34 -13.15 -7.19 5.87
C PHE A 34 -14.54 -7.78 6.14
N SER A 35 -15.57 -6.93 6.10
CA SER A 35 -16.94 -7.47 6.05
C SER A 35 -17.11 -8.26 4.74
N PRO A 36 -18.03 -9.24 4.67
CA PRO A 36 -18.29 -9.96 3.41
C PRO A 36 -18.59 -9.03 2.23
N LYS A 37 -19.31 -7.93 2.51
CA LYS A 37 -19.59 -6.88 1.52
C LYS A 37 -18.29 -6.20 1.05
N ASP A 38 -17.45 -5.72 1.98
CA ASP A 38 -16.20 -5.04 1.61
C ASP A 38 -15.22 -5.98 0.92
N TYR A 39 -15.18 -7.27 1.30
CA TYR A 39 -14.38 -8.27 0.61
C TYR A 39 -14.83 -8.45 -0.84
N ASN A 40 -16.14 -8.59 -1.08
CA ASN A 40 -16.67 -8.73 -2.43
C ASN A 40 -16.43 -7.47 -3.27
N ASP A 41 -16.71 -6.30 -2.70
CA ASP A 41 -16.59 -5.00 -3.37
C ASP A 41 -15.13 -4.66 -3.70
N LEU A 42 -14.17 -4.99 -2.82
CA LEU A 42 -12.78 -4.58 -2.95
C LEU A 42 -11.84 -5.67 -3.48
N ILE A 43 -12.00 -6.92 -3.04
CA ILE A 43 -11.06 -8.02 -3.35
C ILE A 43 -11.62 -8.91 -4.46
N ALA A 44 -12.81 -9.48 -4.29
CA ALA A 44 -13.37 -10.42 -5.26
C ALA A 44 -13.66 -9.76 -6.63
N SER A 45 -14.00 -8.47 -6.63
CA SER A 45 -14.17 -7.67 -7.85
C SER A 45 -12.86 -7.38 -8.60
N GLY A 46 -11.70 -7.64 -7.99
CA GLY A 46 -10.39 -7.27 -8.52
C GLY A 46 -10.03 -5.79 -8.37
N TYR A 47 -10.83 -4.98 -7.66
CA TYR A 47 -10.55 -3.56 -7.46
C TYR A 47 -9.23 -3.31 -6.71
N ILE A 48 -8.96 -4.11 -5.68
CA ILE A 48 -7.72 -4.16 -4.91
C ILE A 48 -7.18 -5.59 -4.99
N HIS A 49 -5.93 -5.73 -5.40
CA HIS A 49 -5.25 -7.02 -5.35
C HIS A 49 -5.04 -7.44 -3.88
N GLU A 50 -5.34 -8.69 -3.53
CA GLU A 50 -5.22 -9.22 -2.15
C GLU A 50 -3.87 -8.93 -1.49
N LYS A 51 -2.76 -9.18 -2.20
CA LYS A 51 -1.38 -8.85 -1.78
C LYS A 51 -1.10 -7.37 -1.47
N ALA A 52 -2.01 -6.45 -1.83
CA ALA A 52 -1.94 -5.03 -1.46
C ALA A 52 -2.58 -4.74 -0.09
N THR A 53 -3.20 -5.72 0.56
CA THR A 53 -3.61 -5.66 1.98
C THR A 53 -2.44 -5.88 2.91
N CYS A 54 -2.63 -5.65 4.21
CA CYS A 54 -1.58 -5.77 5.23
C CYS A 54 -0.39 -4.81 5.07
N HIS A 55 -0.58 -3.68 4.40
CA HIS A 55 0.45 -2.64 4.23
C HIS A 55 0.06 -1.32 4.91
N PRO A 56 1.05 -0.52 5.34
CA PRO A 56 0.80 0.89 5.65
C PRO A 56 0.28 1.63 4.41
N VAL A 57 -0.67 2.53 4.61
CA VAL A 57 -1.26 3.35 3.54
C VAL A 57 -1.33 4.80 3.97
N ILE A 58 -1.03 5.72 3.05
CA ILE A 58 -1.24 7.16 3.26
C ILE A 58 -2.67 7.48 2.86
N ILE A 59 -3.38 8.19 3.73
CA ILE A 59 -4.70 8.73 3.43
C ILE A 59 -4.52 9.97 2.57
N LEU A 60 -4.75 9.81 1.28
CA LEU A 60 -4.69 10.89 0.31
C LEU A 60 -5.87 11.83 0.49
N LYS A 61 -7.07 11.35 0.81
CA LYS A 61 -8.24 12.19 1.08
C LYS A 61 -9.22 11.43 1.96
N ALA A 62 -9.69 12.01 3.06
CA ALA A 62 -10.75 11.44 3.89
C ALA A 62 -12.08 12.18 3.69
N GLN A 63 -13.19 11.44 3.66
CA GLN A 63 -14.54 11.98 3.61
C GLN A 63 -15.53 10.98 4.20
N SER A 64 -16.33 11.41 5.19
CA SER A 64 -17.45 10.70 5.84
C SER A 64 -17.58 9.20 5.53
N GLY A 65 -16.76 8.37 6.19
CA GLY A 65 -16.84 6.91 6.10
C GLY A 65 -16.02 6.27 4.97
N ARG A 66 -15.36 7.07 4.12
CA ARG A 66 -14.48 6.61 3.04
C ARG A 66 -13.16 7.38 3.03
N ALA A 67 -12.17 6.82 2.34
CA ALA A 67 -10.89 7.45 2.11
C ALA A 67 -10.29 7.03 0.77
N ILE A 68 -9.61 7.96 0.10
CA ILE A 68 -8.65 7.62 -0.97
C ILE A 68 -7.33 7.32 -0.29
N ILE A 69 -6.77 6.14 -0.55
CA ILE A 69 -5.53 5.65 0.05
C ILE A 69 -4.49 5.31 -1.02
N THR A 70 -3.20 5.42 -0.67
CA THR A 70 -2.10 4.87 -1.48
C THR A 70 -1.14 4.08 -0.59
N PRO A 71 -0.74 2.85 -0.97
CA PRO A 71 0.18 2.06 -0.16
C PRO A 71 1.58 2.62 -0.08
N VAL A 72 2.18 2.45 1.09
CA VAL A 72 3.62 2.55 1.29
C VAL A 72 4.20 1.15 1.18
N THR A 73 5.09 0.93 0.23
CA THR A 73 5.76 -0.34 0.01
C THR A 73 7.18 -0.32 0.54
N ALA A 74 7.56 -1.46 1.12
CA ALA A 74 8.93 -1.87 1.41
C ALA A 74 9.19 -3.27 0.85
N PHE A 75 8.43 -3.65 -0.19
CA PHE A 75 8.37 -5.00 -0.73
C PHE A 75 9.77 -5.53 -1.02
N SER A 76 10.06 -6.73 -0.50
CA SER A 76 11.35 -7.42 -0.67
C SER A 76 12.56 -6.52 -0.44
N SER A 77 12.47 -5.55 0.48
CA SER A 77 13.55 -4.61 0.79
C SER A 77 13.94 -4.71 2.25
N SER A 78 15.21 -5.02 2.48
CA SER A 78 15.77 -5.34 3.79
C SER A 78 17.29 -5.12 3.81
N ALA A 79 17.91 -5.31 4.98
CA ALA A 79 19.36 -5.09 5.12
C ALA A 79 20.16 -6.08 4.26
N GLU A 80 19.68 -7.32 4.13
CA GLU A 80 20.34 -8.43 3.41
C GLU A 80 20.51 -8.14 1.92
N ASN A 81 19.66 -7.30 1.34
CA ASN A 81 19.75 -6.90 -0.07
C ASN A 81 20.03 -5.41 -0.27
N ASN A 82 20.64 -4.77 0.73
CA ASN A 82 21.01 -3.36 0.70
C ASN A 82 19.82 -2.42 0.45
N PHE A 83 18.65 -2.76 1.00
CA PHE A 83 17.42 -1.99 0.86
C PHE A 83 17.07 -1.74 -0.61
N LEU A 84 17.09 -2.81 -1.42
CA LEU A 84 16.86 -2.75 -2.86
C LEU A 84 15.51 -2.06 -3.17
N PRO A 85 15.49 -0.98 -3.98
CA PRO A 85 14.26 -0.24 -4.28
C PRO A 85 13.39 -0.98 -5.31
N PRO A 86 12.08 -0.70 -5.37
CA PRO A 86 11.15 -1.42 -6.24
C PRO A 86 11.58 -1.46 -7.72
N TRP A 87 11.97 -0.34 -8.32
CA TRP A 87 12.35 -0.30 -9.75
C TRP A 87 13.63 -1.10 -10.10
N GLN A 88 14.40 -1.54 -9.10
CA GLN A 88 15.54 -2.44 -9.31
C GLN A 88 15.18 -3.93 -9.08
N GLN A 89 13.97 -4.21 -8.59
CA GLN A 89 13.49 -5.57 -8.35
C GLN A 89 12.83 -6.16 -9.59
N PHE A 90 13.01 -7.46 -9.81
CA PHE A 90 12.47 -8.18 -10.96
C PHE A 90 10.96 -7.94 -11.18
N TYR A 91 10.16 -7.97 -10.11
CA TYR A 91 8.70 -7.82 -10.17
C TYR A 91 8.21 -6.40 -10.46
N HIS A 92 9.09 -5.40 -10.40
CA HIS A 92 8.71 -3.99 -10.48
C HIS A 92 9.57 -3.18 -11.46
N ARG A 93 10.58 -3.81 -12.10
CA ARG A 93 11.46 -3.17 -13.10
C ARG A 93 10.73 -2.63 -14.34
N HIS A 94 9.51 -3.11 -14.61
CA HIS A 94 8.68 -2.62 -15.71
C HIS A 94 7.91 -1.33 -15.36
N LYS A 95 7.86 -0.95 -14.08
CA LYS A 95 7.21 0.28 -13.63
C LYS A 95 8.13 1.46 -13.87
N SER A 96 7.56 2.59 -14.32
CA SER A 96 8.32 3.81 -14.52
C SER A 96 8.90 4.30 -13.19
N THR A 97 10.19 4.66 -13.20
CA THR A 97 10.88 5.25 -12.04
C THR A 97 10.26 6.58 -11.63
N ASP A 98 9.69 7.33 -12.57
CA ASP A 98 9.04 8.63 -12.33
C ASP A 98 7.73 8.50 -11.54
N ASP A 99 7.14 7.31 -11.49
CA ASP A 99 5.91 7.05 -10.76
C ASP A 99 6.16 6.66 -9.30
N PHE A 100 7.43 6.61 -8.86
CA PHE A 100 7.78 6.33 -7.48
C PHE A 100 8.11 7.62 -6.72
N ARG A 101 7.52 7.77 -5.54
CA ARG A 101 7.93 8.73 -4.51
C ARG A 101 8.63 7.97 -3.39
N ALA A 102 9.56 8.63 -2.71
CA ALA A 102 10.32 8.06 -1.60
C ALA A 102 10.20 8.96 -0.37
N PHE A 103 10.13 8.36 0.81
CA PHE A 103 10.27 9.09 2.06
C PHE A 103 11.70 9.59 2.28
N ALA A 104 11.86 10.64 3.10
CA ALA A 104 13.17 11.09 3.54
C ALA A 104 13.99 9.94 4.16
N GLY A 105 15.25 9.80 3.74
CA GLY A 105 16.14 8.70 4.14
C GLY A 105 16.05 7.44 3.27
N THR A 106 15.03 7.31 2.42
CA THR A 106 14.88 6.21 1.46
C THR A 106 15.56 6.55 0.13
N LYS A 107 16.14 5.55 -0.54
CA LYS A 107 16.74 5.72 -1.88
C LYS A 107 15.70 6.27 -2.85
N ARG A 108 16.01 7.39 -3.51
CA ARG A 108 15.12 8.04 -4.49
C ARG A 108 15.30 7.41 -5.88
N PRO A 109 14.25 7.34 -6.70
CA PRO A 109 14.38 6.91 -8.10
C PRO A 109 15.14 7.93 -8.94
N ASN A 110 14.92 9.22 -8.67
CA ASN A 110 15.58 10.35 -9.31
C ASN A 110 15.40 11.63 -8.46
N ASN A 111 15.90 12.74 -8.98
CA ASN A 111 15.84 14.05 -8.29
C ASN A 111 14.61 14.91 -8.64
N LYS A 112 13.66 14.41 -9.46
CA LYS A 112 12.52 15.20 -9.96
C LYS A 112 11.52 15.60 -8.87
N HIS A 113 11.31 14.73 -7.87
CA HIS A 113 10.32 14.95 -6.82
C HIS A 113 10.97 15.04 -5.45
N ALA A 114 10.62 16.06 -4.65
CA ALA A 114 11.09 16.17 -3.28
C ALA A 114 10.73 14.91 -2.45
N PRO A 115 11.57 14.53 -1.47
CA PRO A 115 11.26 13.43 -0.58
C PRO A 115 9.98 13.69 0.21
N LEU A 116 9.15 12.66 0.39
CA LEU A 116 8.00 12.72 1.29
C LEU A 116 8.49 12.87 2.72
N ARG A 117 7.89 13.81 3.46
CA ARG A 117 8.22 14.10 4.86
C ARG A 117 7.07 13.72 5.77
N LEU A 118 7.41 13.26 6.96
CA LEU A 118 6.44 13.13 8.05
C LEU A 118 6.18 14.51 8.67
N ALA A 119 5.02 14.68 9.29
CA ALA A 119 4.55 15.96 9.79
C ALA A 119 5.39 16.50 10.97
N ASP A 120 5.94 15.60 11.80
CA ASP A 120 6.90 15.92 12.86
C ASP A 120 8.26 15.31 12.50
N SER A 121 9.34 16.08 12.67
CA SER A 121 10.71 15.66 12.35
C SER A 121 11.23 14.51 13.22
N ARG A 122 10.60 14.26 14.37
CA ARG A 122 10.89 13.14 15.27
C ARG A 122 10.18 11.86 14.85
N MET A 123 9.19 11.93 13.96
CA MET A 123 8.52 10.75 13.42
C MET A 123 9.41 10.05 12.40
N GLN A 124 9.35 8.73 12.37
CA GLN A 124 10.08 7.91 11.41
C GLN A 124 9.23 6.74 10.91
N MET A 125 9.33 6.42 9.62
CA MET A 125 8.79 5.18 9.09
C MET A 125 9.54 3.99 9.71
N PRO A 126 8.87 2.85 10.01
CA PRO A 126 9.55 1.69 10.59
C PRO A 126 10.69 1.13 9.72
N LYS A 127 10.63 1.38 8.40
CA LYS A 127 11.70 1.12 7.44
C LYS A 127 12.18 2.43 6.81
N PRO A 128 13.00 3.24 7.50
CA PRO A 128 13.35 4.59 7.06
C PRO A 128 14.15 4.61 5.75
N ARG A 129 14.88 3.54 5.45
CA ARG A 129 15.69 3.38 4.24
C ARG A 129 14.94 2.73 3.07
N ALA A 130 13.72 2.24 3.31
CA ALA A 130 12.97 1.42 2.37
C ALA A 130 11.45 1.67 2.46
N SER A 131 11.03 2.93 2.29
CA SER A 131 9.62 3.32 2.24
C SER A 131 9.34 4.13 0.96
N TRP A 132 8.63 3.50 0.02
CA TRP A 132 8.26 4.10 -1.26
C TRP A 132 6.75 4.14 -1.43
N VAL A 133 6.28 5.04 -2.30
CA VAL A 133 4.88 5.11 -2.76
C VAL A 133 4.91 5.00 -4.27
N TYR A 134 4.06 4.14 -4.83
CA TYR A 134 3.86 4.06 -6.28
C TYR A 134 2.57 4.81 -6.63
N ILE A 135 2.70 5.99 -7.24
CA ILE A 135 1.61 6.96 -7.34
C ILE A 135 0.45 6.50 -8.23
N ARG A 136 0.66 5.48 -9.07
CA ARG A 136 -0.42 4.87 -9.87
C ARG A 136 -1.27 3.86 -9.09
N HIS A 137 -0.89 3.51 -7.87
CA HIS A 137 -1.65 2.60 -7.02
C HIS A 137 -2.33 3.37 -5.89
N PHE A 138 -3.59 3.69 -6.10
CA PHE A 138 -4.47 4.28 -5.10
C PHE A 138 -5.91 3.82 -5.32
N TRP A 139 -6.69 3.81 -4.24
CA TRP A 139 -8.07 3.32 -4.25
C TRP A 139 -8.94 4.09 -3.27
N THR A 140 -10.24 4.13 -3.55
CA THR A 140 -11.25 4.62 -2.62
C THR A 140 -11.81 3.47 -1.81
N VAL A 141 -11.60 3.48 -0.50
CA VAL A 141 -11.99 2.40 0.41
C VAL A 141 -12.89 2.91 1.55
N PRO A 142 -13.75 2.07 2.13
CA PRO A 142 -14.41 2.37 3.39
C PRO A 142 -13.40 2.52 4.54
N VAL A 143 -13.62 3.44 5.47
CA VAL A 143 -12.74 3.58 6.64
C VAL A 143 -12.74 2.34 7.54
N ALA A 144 -13.77 1.50 7.44
CA ALA A 144 -13.89 0.25 8.18
C ALA A 144 -12.78 -0.77 7.84
N VAL A 145 -12.22 -0.72 6.63
CA VAL A 145 -11.10 -1.60 6.23
C VAL A 145 -9.74 -1.07 6.69
N LEU A 146 -9.70 0.12 7.30
CA LEU A 146 -8.49 0.74 7.84
C LEU A 146 -8.34 0.41 9.32
N GLY A 147 -7.11 0.11 9.72
CA GLY A 147 -6.69 -0.14 11.09
C GLY A 147 -5.59 0.82 11.52
N ARG A 148 -5.28 0.82 12.82
CA ARG A 148 -4.13 1.57 13.36
C ARG A 148 -2.83 0.91 12.90
N PHE A 149 -1.93 1.71 12.35
CA PHE A 149 -0.56 1.26 12.10
C PHE A 149 0.19 1.17 13.42
N ASN A 150 0.50 -0.06 13.85
CA ASN A 150 1.06 -0.35 15.18
C ASN A 150 2.58 -0.59 15.19
N LYS A 151 3.25 -0.36 14.05
CA LYS A 151 4.71 -0.50 13.93
C LYS A 151 5.47 0.79 14.28
N ALA A 152 4.75 1.84 14.69
CA ALA A 152 5.30 3.09 15.18
C ALA A 152 4.72 3.43 16.57
N PRO A 153 5.45 4.16 17.43
CA PRO A 153 4.99 4.50 18.79
C PRO A 153 3.68 5.31 18.80
N GLY A 154 3.46 6.12 17.77
CA GLY A 154 2.28 6.98 17.62
C GLY A 154 1.65 6.87 16.23
N LEU A 155 0.60 7.67 16.01
CA LEU A 155 0.10 7.87 14.65
C LEU A 155 1.18 8.60 13.84
N LEU A 156 1.62 7.98 12.76
CA LEU A 156 2.41 8.68 11.76
C LEU A 156 1.48 9.48 10.85
N GLN A 157 1.91 10.69 10.52
CA GLN A 157 1.23 11.56 9.57
C GLN A 157 2.26 12.11 8.59
N VAL A 158 1.91 12.14 7.31
CA VAL A 158 2.67 12.79 6.24
C VAL A 158 2.42 14.30 6.30
N SER A 159 3.45 15.11 6.05
CA SER A 159 3.32 16.57 6.06
C SER A 159 2.30 17.04 5.03
N ARG A 160 1.60 18.15 5.31
CA ARG A 160 0.55 18.67 4.42
C ARG A 160 1.10 18.99 3.03
N GLU A 161 2.32 19.53 2.96
CA GLU A 161 3.02 19.84 1.72
C GLU A 161 3.29 18.55 0.92
N SER A 162 3.81 17.52 1.58
CA SER A 162 4.08 16.22 0.94
C SER A 162 2.81 15.57 0.41
N VAL A 163 1.68 15.66 1.13
CA VAL A 163 0.38 15.18 0.66
C VAL A 163 -0.11 15.98 -0.55
N ALA A 164 0.00 17.31 -0.52
CA ALA A 164 -0.42 18.17 -1.62
C ALA A 164 0.40 17.89 -2.89
N GLU A 165 1.71 17.73 -2.76
CA GLU A 165 2.58 17.33 -3.86
C GLU A 165 2.23 15.94 -4.38
N LEU A 166 1.99 14.97 -3.49
CA LEU A 166 1.63 13.61 -3.89
C LEU A 166 0.33 13.59 -4.68
N ARG A 167 -0.70 14.33 -4.25
CA ARG A 167 -1.94 14.51 -5.00
C ARG A 167 -1.72 15.18 -6.36
N ARG A 168 -0.87 16.20 -6.42
CA ARG A 168 -0.53 16.88 -7.68
C ARG A 168 0.14 15.91 -8.66
N ASP A 169 1.11 15.14 -8.20
CA ASP A 169 1.83 14.18 -9.05
C ASP A 169 0.89 13.05 -9.52
N ILE A 170 0.00 12.56 -8.65
CA ILE A 170 -1.06 11.61 -9.02
C ILE A 170 -1.97 12.22 -10.08
N LYS A 171 -2.45 13.45 -9.88
CA LYS A 171 -3.31 14.14 -10.85
C LYS A 171 -2.61 14.26 -12.21
N GLN A 172 -1.34 14.65 -12.25
CA GLN A 172 -0.57 14.79 -13.49
C GLN A 172 -0.40 13.46 -14.25
N ARG A 173 -0.33 12.32 -13.56
CA ARG A 173 -0.09 11.01 -14.18
C ARG A 173 -1.34 10.16 -14.39
N CYS A 174 -2.37 10.39 -13.58
CA CYS A 174 -3.54 9.53 -13.40
C CYS A 174 -4.83 10.35 -13.25
N ASP A 175 -4.98 11.49 -13.94
CA ASP A 175 -6.12 12.41 -13.78
C ASP A 175 -7.49 11.72 -13.87
N GLY A 176 -7.69 10.86 -14.89
CA GLY A 176 -8.94 10.10 -15.06
C GLY A 176 -9.24 9.20 -13.86
N GLN A 177 -8.29 8.34 -13.48
CA GLN A 177 -8.43 7.44 -12.33
C GLN A 177 -8.62 8.22 -11.00
N LEU A 178 -8.01 9.39 -10.86
CA LEU A 178 -8.19 10.25 -9.69
C LEU A 178 -9.59 10.84 -9.63
N ARG A 179 -10.16 11.28 -10.76
CA ARG A 179 -11.56 11.70 -10.83
C ARG A 179 -12.50 10.57 -10.42
N ASP A 180 -12.33 9.38 -10.98
CA ASP A 180 -13.15 8.21 -10.61
C ASP A 180 -13.07 7.90 -9.11
N ALA A 181 -11.88 8.03 -8.52
CA ALA A 181 -11.68 7.84 -7.09
C ALA A 181 -12.39 8.91 -6.24
N LEU A 182 -12.37 10.17 -6.68
CA LEU A 182 -13.06 11.29 -6.04
C LEU A 182 -14.58 11.15 -6.16
N ASP A 183 -15.09 10.72 -7.32
CA ASP A 183 -16.52 10.48 -7.52
C ASP A 183 -17.01 9.36 -6.59
N ARG A 184 -16.24 8.26 -6.49
CA ARG A 184 -16.49 7.18 -5.51
C ARG A 184 -16.38 7.64 -4.06
N LEU A 185 -15.60 8.68 -3.78
CA LEU A 185 -15.45 9.25 -2.44
C LEU A 185 -16.69 10.06 -2.06
N GLY A 186 -17.27 10.80 -3.02
CA GLY A 186 -18.48 11.59 -2.84
C GLY A 186 -19.79 10.80 -2.93
N ALA A 187 -19.77 9.61 -3.52
CA ALA A 187 -20.93 8.73 -3.59
C ALA A 187 -21.44 8.34 -2.19
N ALA A 188 -22.75 8.49 -1.98
CA ALA A 188 -23.39 8.15 -0.72
C ALA A 188 -23.14 6.67 -0.35
N PRO A 189 -22.93 6.35 0.94
CA PRO A 189 -22.78 4.98 1.40
C PRO A 189 -24.09 4.22 1.15
N GLY A 190 -24.16 3.47 0.04
CA GLY A 190 -25.36 2.73 -0.39
C GLY A 190 -25.67 2.87 -1.88
N ALA A 191 -25.07 3.82 -2.59
CA ALA A 191 -25.18 3.91 -4.04
C ALA A 191 -24.25 2.85 -4.68
N THR A 192 -24.77 1.63 -4.81
CA THR A 192 -24.17 0.61 -5.68
C THR A 192 -24.18 1.16 -7.11
N PRO A 193 -23.11 1.02 -7.91
CA PRO A 193 -23.20 1.18 -9.34
C PRO A 193 -24.07 0.03 -9.84
N GLU A 194 -25.37 0.30 -10.00
CA GLU A 194 -26.30 -0.61 -10.62
C GLU A 194 -25.75 -0.94 -12.01
N ALA A 195 -25.56 -2.23 -12.25
CA ALA A 195 -25.08 -2.74 -13.51
C ALA A 195 -25.91 -2.13 -14.64
N LEU A 196 -25.23 -1.55 -15.62
CA LEU A 196 -25.79 -1.27 -16.95
C LEU A 196 -26.21 -2.62 -17.57
N ALA A 197 -27.39 -3.11 -17.16
CA ALA A 197 -28.09 -4.16 -17.87
C ALA A 197 -28.80 -3.50 -19.06
N PRO A 198 -28.57 -3.95 -20.30
CA PRO A 198 -29.33 -3.48 -21.44
C PRO A 198 -30.77 -3.97 -21.31
N ALA A 199 -31.73 -3.05 -21.39
CA ALA A 199 -33.15 -3.36 -21.39
C ALA A 199 -33.50 -4.31 -22.57
N PRO A 200 -34.35 -5.32 -22.35
CA PRO A 200 -34.84 -6.16 -23.43
C PRO A 200 -36.06 -5.52 -24.10
N GLY A 201 -36.05 -5.50 -25.42
CA GLY A 201 -37.27 -5.38 -26.23
C GLY A 201 -37.32 -4.17 -27.15
N HIS A 202 -37.14 -4.41 -28.45
CA HIS A 202 -38.30 -4.41 -29.36
C HIS A 202 -37.96 -5.16 -30.65
N ALA A 203 -38.85 -6.08 -30.99
CA ALA A 203 -38.81 -6.88 -32.19
C ALA A 203 -39.29 -6.09 -33.43
N SER A 204 -38.72 -6.50 -34.57
CA SER A 204 -39.35 -6.60 -35.89
C SER A 204 -39.65 -5.33 -36.69
N SER A 205 -38.96 -5.18 -37.82
CA SER A 205 -39.64 -5.20 -39.11
C SER A 205 -38.70 -5.61 -40.24
N ALA A 206 -39.22 -6.46 -41.13
CA ALA A 206 -38.53 -7.08 -42.25
C ALA A 206 -38.51 -6.19 -43.51
N ARG A 207 -37.49 -6.35 -44.37
CA ARG A 207 -37.62 -6.92 -45.74
C ARG A 207 -36.45 -6.52 -46.67
N VAL A 208 -35.92 -7.58 -47.32
CA VAL A 208 -35.60 -7.73 -48.77
C VAL A 208 -34.57 -6.80 -49.41
N ALA A 209 -33.44 -7.37 -49.85
CA ALA A 209 -33.18 -7.58 -51.28
C ALA A 209 -31.92 -8.44 -51.49
N ALA A 210 -32.03 -9.39 -52.42
CA ALA A 210 -31.02 -10.32 -52.86
C ALA A 210 -29.91 -9.65 -53.69
N THR A 211 -28.74 -10.29 -53.80
CA THR A 211 -28.05 -10.52 -55.09
C THR A 211 -27.03 -11.66 -54.95
N ARG A 212 -27.12 -12.62 -55.88
CA ARG A 212 -26.23 -13.77 -56.13
C ARG A 212 -24.87 -13.32 -56.69
N GLY A 213 -23.81 -14.09 -56.42
CA GLY A 213 -22.62 -14.13 -57.30
C GLY A 213 -21.45 -14.93 -56.71
N PRO A 214 -20.72 -15.74 -57.51
CA PRO A 214 -20.03 -16.96 -57.03
C PRO A 214 -18.53 -16.81 -56.75
N ALA A 215 -17.97 -17.82 -56.07
CA ALA A 215 -16.54 -18.15 -56.05
C ALA A 215 -16.07 -18.68 -57.42
N PRO A 216 -14.76 -18.64 -57.75
CA PRO A 216 -13.90 -19.78 -57.41
C PRO A 216 -12.42 -19.45 -57.08
N GLU A 217 -11.72 -20.51 -56.66
CA GLU A 217 -10.28 -20.89 -56.73
C GLU A 217 -9.31 -19.89 -57.41
N ASP A 218 -8.03 -19.78 -57.02
CA ASP A 218 -7.05 -20.85 -57.12
C ASP A 218 -5.64 -20.43 -56.59
N THR A 219 -4.77 -21.43 -56.44
CA THR A 219 -3.29 -21.45 -56.55
C THR A 219 -2.36 -20.95 -55.40
N ARG A 220 -1.79 -21.95 -54.71
CA ARG A 220 -0.41 -22.02 -54.12
C ARG A 220 0.67 -21.91 -55.23
N PRO A 221 2.03 -21.77 -55.04
CA PRO A 221 2.86 -22.44 -54.01
C PRO A 221 4.24 -21.83 -53.56
N VAL A 222 4.77 -22.40 -52.46
CA VAL A 222 6.19 -22.86 -52.18
C VAL A 222 7.36 -21.84 -52.18
N THR A 223 8.11 -21.66 -51.07
CA THR A 223 9.41 -22.34 -50.72
C THR A 223 9.86 -21.86 -49.31
N CYS A 224 10.12 -22.71 -48.31
CA CYS A 224 11.37 -23.43 -47.94
C CYS A 224 12.66 -22.58 -47.87
N SER A 225 13.16 -22.30 -46.65
CA SER A 225 14.49 -22.79 -46.22
C SER A 225 14.85 -22.44 -44.78
N HIS A 226 15.61 -23.38 -44.21
CA HIS A 226 16.11 -23.52 -42.86
C HIS A 226 17.21 -22.50 -42.49
N HIS A 227 17.35 -22.19 -41.19
CA HIS A 227 18.54 -22.60 -40.42
C HIS A 227 18.39 -22.19 -38.94
N ALA A 228 18.54 -23.18 -38.05
CA ALA A 228 18.86 -23.00 -36.64
C ALA A 228 20.35 -22.62 -36.48
N PRO A 229 20.78 -22.18 -35.27
CA PRO A 229 21.40 -23.19 -34.43
C PRO A 229 20.99 -23.14 -32.94
N VAL A 230 21.18 -24.32 -32.35
CA VAL A 230 21.06 -24.74 -30.96
C VAL A 230 22.24 -24.20 -30.14
N VAL A 231 21.97 -23.62 -28.96
CA VAL A 231 22.83 -23.81 -27.77
C VAL A 231 21.95 -23.93 -26.54
N ALA A 232 22.11 -25.06 -25.86
CA ALA A 232 21.47 -25.41 -24.60
C ALA A 232 22.10 -24.66 -23.42
N ALA A 233 21.27 -24.20 -22.49
CA ALA A 233 21.69 -24.02 -21.10
C ALA A 233 20.52 -24.33 -20.17
N ARG A 234 20.63 -25.50 -19.56
CA ARG A 234 19.76 -26.09 -18.55
C ARG A 234 20.06 -25.40 -17.21
N ALA A 235 19.14 -24.57 -16.72
CA ALA A 235 19.19 -24.04 -15.36
C ALA A 235 18.08 -24.71 -14.54
N GLN A 236 18.50 -25.49 -13.55
CA GLN A 236 17.66 -26.24 -12.64
C GLN A 236 16.80 -25.27 -11.81
N GLN A 237 15.51 -25.55 -11.75
CA GLN A 237 14.56 -24.90 -10.86
C GLN A 237 14.82 -25.37 -9.42
N ALA A 238 15.20 -24.44 -8.54
CA ALA A 238 15.09 -24.63 -7.10
C ALA A 238 13.88 -23.82 -6.61
N THR A 239 12.74 -24.50 -6.49
CA THR A 239 11.52 -23.95 -5.88
C THR A 239 11.72 -23.92 -4.37
N VAL A 240 12.25 -22.81 -3.83
CA VAL A 240 12.22 -22.56 -2.39
C VAL A 240 10.87 -21.95 -2.06
N THR A 241 9.93 -22.78 -1.62
CA THR A 241 8.72 -22.35 -0.92
C THR A 241 9.15 -21.77 0.44
N ALA A 242 9.38 -20.46 0.47
CA ALA A 242 9.53 -19.73 1.72
C ALA A 242 8.16 -19.58 2.36
N THR A 243 7.79 -20.54 3.20
CA THR A 243 6.64 -20.42 4.10
C THR A 243 6.99 -19.35 5.15
N VAL A 244 6.46 -18.14 4.96
CA VAL A 244 6.59 -17.07 5.97
C VAL A 244 5.66 -17.42 7.14
N SER A 245 6.21 -18.08 8.15
CA SER A 245 5.53 -18.32 9.43
C SER A 245 5.56 -17.04 10.26
N TYR A 246 4.39 -16.46 10.51
CA TYR A 246 4.25 -15.37 11.46
C TYR A 246 3.97 -15.95 12.85
N SER A 247 5.02 -16.04 13.67
CA SER A 247 4.91 -16.43 15.07
C SER A 247 4.03 -15.45 15.84
N ARG A 248 2.97 -15.99 16.44
CA ARG A 248 2.07 -15.33 17.39
C ARG A 248 2.87 -14.97 18.64
N VAL A 249 3.11 -13.68 18.90
CA VAL A 249 3.69 -13.25 20.19
C VAL A 249 2.56 -13.01 21.18
N VAL A 250 2.55 -13.85 22.20
CA VAL A 250 1.70 -13.78 23.40
C VAL A 250 2.03 -12.48 24.15
N ALA A 251 0.99 -11.75 24.54
CA ALA A 251 1.09 -10.55 25.35
C ALA A 251 1.63 -10.92 26.75
N GLY A 252 2.85 -10.49 27.06
CA GLY A 252 3.38 -10.47 28.43
C GLY A 252 2.86 -9.23 29.15
N THR A 253 2.09 -9.45 30.21
CA THR A 253 1.59 -8.43 31.15
C THR A 253 2.73 -7.79 31.92
N ALA A 254 2.70 -6.46 31.99
CA ALA A 254 3.55 -5.66 32.86
C ALA A 254 3.13 -5.85 34.32
N SER A 255 4.10 -6.10 35.20
CA SER A 255 4.00 -5.89 36.64
C SER A 255 5.20 -5.07 37.08
N GLY A 256 4.92 -3.92 37.70
CA GLY A 256 5.91 -2.94 38.13
C GLY A 256 6.74 -3.38 39.34
N GLY A 257 7.74 -2.56 39.63
CA GLY A 257 8.56 -2.64 40.83
C GLY A 257 9.52 -1.46 40.87
N ALA A 258 9.10 -0.40 41.55
CA ALA A 258 9.92 0.76 41.87
C ALA A 258 10.78 0.46 43.11
N VAL A 259 12.11 0.58 42.99
CA VAL A 259 13.07 0.83 44.08
C VAL A 259 14.24 1.56 43.41
N GLY A 260 14.51 2.83 43.68
CA GLY A 260 15.16 3.32 44.89
C GLY A 260 16.69 3.20 44.72
N GLY A 261 17.35 4.26 44.25
CA GLY A 261 18.79 4.24 43.96
C GLY A 261 19.39 5.63 43.83
N HIS A 262 19.56 6.29 44.97
CA HIS A 262 20.33 7.51 45.17
C HIS A 262 21.81 7.25 44.86
N CYS A 263 22.46 8.05 44.01
CA CYS A 263 23.92 8.13 43.96
C CYS A 263 24.37 9.58 43.79
N GLU A 264 25.16 9.98 44.78
CA GLU A 264 25.70 11.29 45.07
C GLU A 264 26.92 11.63 44.19
N ALA A 265 27.23 12.92 44.17
CA ALA A 265 28.21 13.59 43.34
C ALA A 265 29.68 13.17 43.59
N LYS A 266 30.51 13.29 42.55
CA LYS A 266 31.91 13.70 42.71
C LYS A 266 32.31 14.69 41.61
N ARG A 267 32.49 15.95 42.03
CA ARG A 267 33.18 17.01 41.30
C ARG A 267 34.70 16.85 41.48
N LYS A 268 35.46 16.85 40.39
CA LYS A 268 36.84 17.34 40.25
C LYS A 268 36.89 17.89 38.81
N GLY A 269 37.20 19.16 38.50
CA GLY A 269 38.20 20.04 39.09
C GLY A 269 39.48 19.94 38.25
N GLY A 270 39.63 20.80 37.23
CA GLY A 270 40.84 20.88 36.40
C GLY A 270 40.73 22.00 35.35
N LYS A 271 41.63 22.98 35.44
CA LYS A 271 41.62 24.33 34.84
C LYS A 271 41.80 24.38 33.30
N PRO A 272 41.40 25.51 32.67
CA PRO A 272 41.77 25.87 31.30
C PRO A 272 43.14 26.57 31.26
N GLY A 273 43.88 26.43 30.17
CA GLY A 273 45.14 27.15 29.99
C GLY A 273 45.76 27.06 28.60
N CYS A 274 45.93 28.25 28.01
CA CYS A 274 46.90 28.67 26.99
C CYS A 274 46.53 28.68 25.48
N VAL A 275 46.64 29.92 25.00
CA VAL A 275 46.50 30.58 23.69
C VAL A 275 47.81 30.40 22.88
N PRO A 276 47.85 30.66 21.55
CA PRO A 276 48.84 30.10 20.64
C PRO A 276 50.02 31.02 20.28
N ARG A 277 51.01 30.43 19.60
CA ARG A 277 52.03 31.02 18.68
C ARG A 277 52.66 29.83 17.92
N ALA A 278 53.02 29.86 16.63
CA ALA A 278 53.32 30.95 15.71
C ALA A 278 52.69 30.70 14.33
#